data_AF-A0A0P7W1V8-F1
#
_entry.id   AF-A0A0P7W1V8-F1
#
_cell.length_a   1.000
_cell.length_b   1.000
_cell.length_c   1.000
_cell.angle_alpha   90.00
_cell.angle_beta   90.00
_cell.angle_gamma   90.00
#
_symmetry.space_group_name_H-M   'P 1'
#
loop_
_entity.id
_entity.type
_entity.pdbx_description
1 polymer ?
#
loop_
_entity_poly.entity_id
_entity_poly.type
_entity_poly.pdbx_seq_one_letter_code
_entity_poly.pdbx_strand_id
1 'polypeptide(L)'
;MTAEIHTVDEVILRLADELRRAGGDLKALEGATVTALREAGQPFSSDLLGALQNFDMLLQTMDAVAGFLDDIAAALPDGIEIEIGHAFRRIPLLDLMHRLRPGGAPPGTAGPIAGSDPVLF
;
A
#
# COMPACT_ATOMS: atom_id res chain seq x y z
N MET A 1 -10.23 9.57 24.48
CA MET A 1 -9.79 9.73 23.08
C MET A 1 -10.82 10.61 22.39
N THR A 2 -10.46 11.83 22.04
CA THR A 2 -11.28 12.74 21.23
C THR A 2 -11.22 12.28 19.77
N ALA A 3 -12.36 12.20 19.11
CA ALA A 3 -12.42 11.87 17.68
C ALA A 3 -11.90 13.08 16.86
N GLU A 4 -11.02 12.81 15.91
CA GLU A 4 -10.53 13.81 14.96
C GLU A 4 -11.54 13.91 13.81
N ILE A 5 -12.24 15.04 13.71
CA ILE A 5 -13.20 15.33 12.65
C ILE A 5 -12.47 16.06 11.54
N HIS A 6 -12.63 15.56 10.32
CA HIS A 6 -12.07 16.17 9.11
C HIS A 6 -13.15 16.26 8.05
N THR A 7 -12.98 17.19 7.10
CA THR A 7 -13.86 17.22 5.94
C THR A 7 -13.47 16.12 4.96
N VAL A 8 -14.45 15.64 4.18
CA VAL A 8 -14.23 14.54 3.22
C VAL A 8 -13.22 14.95 2.15
N ASP A 9 -13.30 16.18 1.65
CA ASP A 9 -12.38 16.73 0.66
C ASP A 9 -10.94 16.77 1.18
N GLU A 10 -10.71 17.21 2.43
CA GLU A 10 -9.38 17.19 3.05
C GLU A 10 -8.80 15.77 3.12
N VAL A 11 -9.62 14.78 3.48
CA VAL A 11 -9.18 13.38 3.59
C VAL A 11 -8.86 12.78 2.22
N ILE A 12 -9.69 13.07 1.21
CA ILE A 12 -9.51 12.59 -0.15
C ILE A 12 -8.25 13.19 -0.78
N LEU A 13 -8.06 14.51 -0.64
CA LEU A 13 -6.87 15.19 -1.15
C LEU A 13 -5.60 14.69 -0.46
N ARG A 14 -5.65 14.49 0.87
CA ARG A 14 -4.52 13.90 1.60
C ARG A 14 -4.18 12.49 1.11
N LEU A 15 -5.19 11.67 0.77
CA LEU A 15 -4.96 10.32 0.23
C LEU A 15 -4.36 10.38 -1.18
N ALA A 16 -4.84 11.29 -2.03
CA ALA A 16 -4.28 11.51 -3.35
C ALA A 16 -2.79 11.92 -3.27
N ASP A 17 -2.47 12.83 -2.35
CA ASP A 17 -1.08 13.25 -2.11
C ASP A 17 -0.19 12.11 -1.59
N GLU A 18 -0.71 11.28 -0.69
CA GLU A 18 0.05 10.13 -0.17
C GLU A 18 0.32 9.09 -1.26
N LEU A 19 -0.65 8.86 -2.16
CA LEU A 19 -0.46 7.99 -3.33
C LEU A 19 0.62 8.55 -4.26
N ARG A 20 0.63 9.86 -4.52
CA ARG A 20 1.67 10.50 -5.34
C ARG A 20 3.05 10.40 -4.71
N ARG A 21 3.16 10.61 -3.39
CA ARG A 21 4.43 10.44 -2.66
C ARG A 21 4.95 9.02 -2.76
N ALA A 22 4.09 8.04 -2.48
CA ALA A 22 4.45 6.63 -2.58
C ALA A 22 4.82 6.22 -4.02
N GLY A 23 4.16 6.81 -5.04
CA GLY A 23 4.58 6.68 -6.44
C GLY A 23 5.96 7.29 -6.70
N GLY A 24 6.25 8.48 -6.17
CA GLY A 24 7.57 9.10 -6.22
C GLY A 24 8.67 8.23 -5.63
N ASP A 25 8.43 7.65 -4.45
CA ASP A 25 9.36 6.75 -3.78
C ASP A 25 9.60 5.45 -4.58
N LEU A 26 8.55 4.88 -5.16
CA LEU A 26 8.65 3.69 -6.01
C LEU A 26 9.47 3.97 -7.28
N LYS A 27 9.26 5.13 -7.92
CA LYS A 27 10.04 5.56 -9.09
C LYS A 27 11.51 5.80 -8.76
N ALA A 28 11.80 6.35 -7.59
CA ALA A 28 13.18 6.52 -7.12
C ALA A 28 13.86 5.16 -6.87
N LEU A 29 13.13 4.21 -6.26
CA LEU A 29 13.61 2.84 -6.05
C LEU A 29 13.89 2.10 -7.37
N GLU A 30 12.99 2.23 -8.35
CA GLU A 30 13.17 1.70 -9.70
C GLU A 30 14.46 2.24 -10.34
N GLY A 31 14.64 3.57 -10.32
CA GLY A 31 15.83 4.22 -10.87
C GLY A 31 17.13 3.81 -10.17
N ALA A 32 17.11 3.67 -8.84
CA ALA A 32 18.25 3.19 -8.07
C ALA A 32 18.61 1.73 -8.42
N THR A 33 17.60 0.88 -8.59
CA THR A 33 17.78 -0.53 -8.97
C THR A 33 18.42 -0.64 -10.35
N VAL A 34 17.90 0.10 -11.34
CA VAL A 34 18.44 0.12 -12.71
C VAL A 34 19.89 0.61 -12.73
N THR A 35 20.20 1.65 -11.95
CA THR A 35 21.55 2.23 -11.85
C THR A 35 22.53 1.22 -11.25
N ALA A 36 22.19 0.61 -10.11
CA ALA A 36 23.04 -0.37 -9.43
C ALA A 36 23.39 -1.58 -10.32
N LEU A 37 22.43 -2.06 -11.11
CA LEU A 37 22.66 -3.18 -12.02
C LEU A 37 23.56 -2.83 -13.20
N ARG A 38 23.39 -1.61 -13.73
CA ARG A 38 24.26 -1.08 -14.79
C ARG A 38 25.70 -0.94 -14.29
N GLU A 39 25.88 -0.42 -13.07
CA GLU A 39 27.20 -0.29 -12.44
C GLU A 39 27.84 -1.65 -12.14
N ALA A 40 27.04 -2.65 -11.77
CA ALA A 40 27.50 -4.03 -11.57
C ALA A 40 27.84 -4.78 -12.87
N GLY A 41 27.60 -4.17 -14.04
CA GLY A 41 27.82 -4.79 -15.35
C GLY A 41 26.95 -6.04 -15.59
N GLN A 42 25.86 -6.20 -14.83
CA GLN A 42 24.98 -7.35 -14.95
C GLN A 42 23.98 -7.13 -16.09
N PRO A 43 23.79 -8.12 -16.98
CA PRO A 43 22.71 -8.05 -17.96
C PRO A 43 21.35 -8.09 -17.23
N PHE A 44 20.37 -7.35 -17.75
CA PHE A 44 19.01 -7.43 -17.24
C PHE A 44 18.44 -8.83 -17.52
N SER A 45 18.02 -9.54 -16.47
CA SER A 45 17.27 -10.79 -16.62
C SER A 45 15.84 -10.52 -17.09
N SER A 46 15.21 -11.51 -17.71
CA SER A 46 13.78 -11.44 -18.09
C SER A 46 12.89 -11.14 -16.89
N ASP A 47 13.19 -11.74 -15.74
CA ASP A 47 12.39 -11.61 -14.52
C ASP A 47 12.46 -10.20 -13.97
N LEU A 48 13.64 -9.58 -14.04
CA LEU A 48 13.83 -8.21 -13.63
C LEU A 48 13.13 -7.23 -14.57
N LEU A 49 13.19 -7.45 -15.89
CA LEU A 49 12.44 -6.63 -16.84
C LEU A 49 10.93 -6.71 -16.55
N GLY A 50 10.42 -7.91 -16.24
CA GLY A 50 9.03 -8.09 -15.80
C GLY A 50 8.73 -7.35 -14.48
N ALA A 51 9.65 -7.36 -13.52
CA ALA A 51 9.49 -6.62 -12.26
C ALA A 51 9.45 -5.09 -12.49
N LEU A 52 10.31 -4.54 -13.36
CA LEU A 52 10.31 -3.13 -13.72
C LEU A 52 9.01 -2.73 -14.44
N GLN A 53 8.50 -3.57 -15.33
CA GLN A 53 7.19 -3.35 -15.97
C GLN A 53 6.04 -3.35 -14.96
N ASN A 54 6.10 -4.23 -13.96
CA ASN A 54 5.10 -4.22 -12.88
C ASN A 54 5.18 -2.95 -12.02
N PHE A 55 6.38 -2.40 -11.79
CA PHE A 55 6.54 -1.11 -11.11
C PHE A 55 5.93 0.03 -11.91
N ASP A 56 6.19 0.10 -13.22
CA ASP A 56 5.58 1.11 -14.10
C ASP A 56 4.04 1.03 -14.09
N MET A 57 3.48 -0.18 -14.18
CA MET A 57 2.03 -0.38 -14.09
C MET A 57 1.47 0.07 -12.73
N LEU A 58 2.17 -0.21 -11.63
CA LEU A 58 1.78 0.25 -10.29
C LEU A 58 1.82 1.79 -10.20
N LEU A 59 2.87 2.44 -10.72
CA LEU A 59 2.97 3.90 -10.78
C LEU A 59 1.79 4.53 -11.53
N GLN A 60 1.51 4.02 -12.73
CA GLN A 60 0.38 4.50 -13.53
C GLN A 60 -0.96 4.31 -12.82
N THR A 61 -1.13 3.18 -12.10
CA THR A 61 -2.34 2.92 -11.32
C THR A 61 -2.47 3.89 -10.15
N MET A 62 -1.38 4.15 -9.42
CA MET A 62 -1.38 5.09 -8.29
C MET A 62 -1.69 6.52 -8.74
N ASP A 63 -1.10 6.97 -9.86
CA ASP A 63 -1.38 8.27 -10.45
C ASP A 63 -2.84 8.39 -10.93
N ALA A 64 -3.37 7.34 -11.56
CA ALA A 64 -4.77 7.31 -12.00
C ALA A 64 -5.75 7.37 -10.82
N VAL A 65 -5.46 6.63 -9.74
CA VAL A 65 -6.28 6.67 -8.51
C VAL A 65 -6.19 8.03 -7.84
N ALA A 66 -5.00 8.63 -7.74
CA ALA A 66 -4.83 9.97 -7.19
C ALA A 66 -5.61 11.02 -8.00
N GLY A 67 -5.54 10.96 -9.34
CA GLY A 67 -6.33 11.84 -10.21
C GLY A 67 -7.84 11.65 -10.03
N PHE A 68 -8.30 10.40 -9.93
CA PHE A 68 -9.72 10.11 -9.65
C PHE A 68 -10.18 10.66 -8.28
N LEU A 69 -9.32 10.61 -7.26
CA LEU A 69 -9.61 11.19 -5.95
C LEU A 69 -9.72 12.72 -6.02
N ASP A 70 -8.84 13.40 -6.76
CA ASP A 70 -8.95 14.84 -6.99
C ASP A 70 -10.28 15.19 -7.67
N ASP A 71 -10.68 14.43 -8.69
CA ASP A 71 -11.94 14.64 -9.41
C ASP A 71 -13.16 14.47 -8.48
N ILE A 72 -13.12 13.49 -7.56
CA ILE A 72 -14.15 13.33 -6.53
C ILE A 72 -14.16 14.53 -5.59
N ALA A 73 -12.99 14.97 -5.09
CA ALA A 73 -12.90 16.10 -4.18
C ALA A 73 -13.49 17.37 -4.81
N ALA A 74 -13.23 17.60 -6.09
CA ALA A 74 -13.77 18.74 -6.84
C ALA A 74 -15.29 18.67 -7.07
N ALA A 75 -15.86 17.46 -7.09
CA ALA A 75 -17.30 17.24 -7.30
C ALA A 75 -18.11 17.18 -5.99
N LEU A 76 -17.45 17.15 -4.82
CA LEU A 76 -18.13 17.06 -3.54
C LEU A 76 -18.69 18.42 -3.09
N PRO A 77 -19.87 18.45 -2.45
CA PRO A 77 -20.34 19.62 -1.74
C PRO A 77 -19.41 19.99 -0.58
N ASP A 78 -19.17 21.29 -0.39
CA ASP A 78 -18.34 21.79 0.72
C ASP A 78 -18.92 21.38 2.08
N GLY A 79 -18.02 21.07 3.04
CA GLY A 79 -18.37 20.92 4.45
C GLY A 79 -18.99 19.59 4.86
N ILE A 80 -18.86 18.53 4.05
CA ILE A 80 -19.21 17.17 4.49
C ILE A 80 -18.14 16.69 5.46
N GLU A 81 -18.51 16.47 6.71
CA GLU A 81 -17.61 15.97 7.76
C GLU A 81 -17.66 14.45 7.87
N ILE A 82 -16.50 13.82 8.09
CA ILE A 82 -16.38 12.39 8.37
C ILE A 82 -15.48 12.12 9.58
N GLU A 83 -15.84 11.07 10.32
CA GLU A 83 -14.98 10.52 11.38
C GLU A 83 -13.95 9.55 10.77
N ILE A 84 -12.70 10.02 10.65
CA ILE A 84 -11.59 9.27 10.02
C ILE A 84 -11.36 7.90 10.65
N GLY A 85 -11.48 7.81 11.98
CA GLY A 85 -11.17 6.61 12.76
C GLY A 85 -11.98 5.37 12.34
N HIS A 86 -13.18 5.57 11.79
CA HIS A 86 -14.01 4.49 11.29
C HIS A 86 -13.72 4.13 9.82
N ALA A 87 -13.36 5.11 9.00
CA ALA A 87 -13.05 4.92 7.57
C ALA A 87 -11.75 4.13 7.35
N PHE A 88 -10.69 4.45 8.12
CA PHE A 88 -9.38 3.79 7.96
C PHE A 88 -9.37 2.31 8.37
N ARG A 89 -10.28 1.86 9.24
CA ARG A 89 -10.41 0.42 9.60
C ARG A 89 -10.78 -0.46 8.41
N ARG A 90 -11.24 0.12 7.30
CA ARG A 90 -11.67 -0.62 6.09
C ARG A 90 -10.61 -0.64 5.00
N ILE A 91 -9.49 0.08 5.16
CA ILE A 91 -8.42 0.15 4.15
C ILE A 91 -7.36 -0.88 4.52
N PRO A 92 -7.17 -1.97 3.73
CA PRO A 92 -6.20 -3.02 4.04
C PRO A 92 -4.73 -2.60 3.80
N LEU A 93 -4.43 -1.29 3.73
CA LEU A 93 -3.05 -0.77 3.61
C LEU A 93 -2.21 -1.11 4.85
N LEU A 94 -2.80 -1.13 6.04
CA LEU A 94 -2.14 -1.59 7.26
C LEU A 94 -1.80 -3.08 7.17
N ASP A 95 -2.73 -3.90 6.66
CA ASP A 95 -2.50 -5.32 6.42
C ASP A 95 -1.45 -5.56 5.32
N LEU A 96 -1.42 -4.72 4.28
CA LEU A 96 -0.41 -4.75 3.23
C LEU A 96 0.98 -4.38 3.77
N MET A 97 1.09 -3.33 4.58
CA MET A 97 2.34 -2.96 5.27
C MET A 97 2.83 -4.07 6.20
N HIS A 98 1.92 -4.73 6.93
CA HIS A 98 2.27 -5.85 7.80
C HIS A 98 2.74 -7.08 7.01
N ARG A 99 2.19 -7.30 5.80
CA ARG A 99 2.60 -8.39 4.90
C ARG A 99 3.91 -8.10 4.15
N LEU A 100 4.21 -6.84 3.86
CA LEU A 100 5.43 -6.40 3.19
C LEU A 100 6.62 -6.27 4.15
N ARG A 101 6.40 -6.31 5.47
CA ARG A 101 7.48 -6.40 6.44
C ARG A 101 8.18 -7.76 6.32
N PRO A 102 9.51 -7.80 6.13
CA PRO A 102 10.25 -9.06 6.10
C PRO A 102 10.16 -9.70 7.49
N GLY A 103 9.38 -10.77 7.60
CA GLY A 103 9.19 -11.56 8.84
C GLY A 103 7.82 -11.46 9.52
N GLY A 104 6.82 -10.77 8.95
CA GLY A 104 5.48 -10.67 9.54
C GLY A 104 4.57 -11.85 9.19
N ALA A 105 4.49 -12.87 10.04
CA ALA A 105 3.41 -13.86 9.96
C ALA A 105 2.04 -13.17 10.08
N PRO A 106 1.01 -13.59 9.32
CA PRO A 106 -0.31 -12.96 9.38
C PRO A 106 -0.91 -13.11 10.80
N PRO A 107 -1.50 -12.06 11.38
CA PRO A 107 -2.21 -12.17 12.65
C PRO A 107 -3.52 -12.92 12.40
N GLY A 108 -3.52 -14.25 12.58
CA GLY A 108 -4.72 -15.02 12.30
C GLY A 108 -4.68 -16.56 12.35
N THR A 109 -3.67 -17.21 12.96
CA THR A 109 -3.75 -18.66 13.22
C THR A 109 -3.47 -19.00 14.67
N ALA A 110 -4.22 -18.38 15.58
CA ALA A 110 -4.51 -19.02 16.86
C ALA A 110 -5.61 -20.07 16.63
N GLY A 111 -5.20 -21.30 16.28
CA GLY A 111 -6.01 -22.51 16.30
C GLY A 111 -5.28 -23.57 17.13
N PRO A 112 -6.00 -24.40 17.89
CA PRO A 112 -5.51 -25.00 19.13
C PRO A 112 -4.40 -26.01 18.87
N ILE A 113 -3.45 -26.08 19.82
CA ILE A 113 -2.55 -27.22 19.96
C ILE A 113 -3.42 -28.43 20.33
N ALA A 114 -3.92 -29.13 19.31
CA ALA A 114 -4.51 -30.45 19.45
C ALA A 114 -3.36 -31.46 19.61
N GLY A 115 -2.71 -31.42 20.78
CA GLY A 115 -2.00 -32.57 21.31
C GLY A 115 -3.05 -33.58 21.75
N SER A 116 -3.36 -34.55 20.91
CA SER A 116 -4.21 -35.68 21.26
C SER A 116 -3.68 -36.91 20.54
N ASP A 117 -2.61 -37.48 21.09
CA ASP A 117 -2.26 -38.88 20.92
C ASP A 117 -1.78 -39.42 22.27
N PRO A 118 -2.64 -40.09 23.06
CA PRO A 118 -2.18 -41.10 23.97
C PRO A 118 -2.06 -42.42 23.20
N VAL A 119 -0.80 -42.81 22.98
CA VAL A 119 -0.39 -44.17 22.60
C VAL A 119 -1.00 -45.15 23.61
N LEU A 120 -1.82 -46.08 23.13
CA LEU A 120 -2.20 -47.29 23.86
C LEU A 120 -1.30 -48.44 23.41
N PHE A 121 -0.43 -48.88 24.31
CA PHE A 121 -0.03 -50.29 24.45
C PHE A 121 -0.59 -50.80 25.78
#